data_AF-A0A3A6JHP0-F1
#
_entry.id   AF-A0A3A6JHP0-F1
#
_cell.length_a   1.000
_cell.length_b   1.000
_cell.length_c   1.000
_cell.angle_alpha   90.00
_cell.angle_beta   90.00
_cell.angle_gamma   90.00
#
_symmetry.space_group_name_H-M   'P 1'
#
loop_
_entity.id
_entity.type
_entity.pdbx_description
1 polymer ?
#
loop_
_entity_poly.entity_id
_entity_poly.type
_entity_poly.pdbx_seq_one_letter_code
_entity_poly.pdbx_strand_id
1 'polypeptide(L)'
;MGKICVGLYGGKSIFKGKEVPLQGDTIYCECPDKCSLYKEGKCLCVRRLGIKCPNGTVTTEKGYTSRAKKYGAFRQKYISDETYARLKSPLYNRFAVVGDNYWFSTGCVRARKAKEDDSPREVVSGYVLWSNIVTSEFCIPIVDMNIQLLNAILSYSPRNIFGESLEKYYLEYVADILKEMQEIAPELYQELTEKYPEYKSEKYIPNYVGRYAYTRTLRDGCTIHDGRGNVGVLKDGKIYCDNFKGIVPFGGESASVVIELGETSTIEITDNSQVCKGTIFK
;
A
#
# COMPACT_ATOMS: atom_id res chain seq x y z
N MET A 1 6.94 3.87 25.41
CA MET A 1 6.92 3.72 23.93
C MET A 1 8.34 3.76 23.41
N GLY A 2 8.75 2.82 22.56
CA GLY A 2 10.09 2.81 21.95
C GLY A 2 10.12 3.65 20.66
N LYS A 3 11.25 4.29 20.37
CA LYS A 3 11.50 4.95 19.08
C LYS A 3 11.75 3.87 18.04
N ILE A 4 11.02 3.89 16.94
CA ILE A 4 11.10 2.83 15.91
C ILE A 4 11.54 3.33 14.52
N CYS A 5 11.40 4.64 14.25
CA CYS A 5 11.80 5.22 12.97
C CYS A 5 11.98 6.73 13.12
N VAL A 6 12.94 7.26 12.39
CA VAL A 6 13.15 8.70 12.22
C VAL A 6 13.07 9.03 10.73
N GLY A 7 12.29 10.04 10.37
CA GLY A 7 12.11 10.49 8.98
C GLY A 7 12.54 11.95 8.82
N LEU A 8 13.13 12.27 7.67
CA LEU A 8 13.48 13.64 7.32
C LEU A 8 12.86 14.00 5.97
N TYR A 9 12.11 15.10 5.93
CA TYR A 9 11.31 15.50 4.79
C TYR A 9 11.52 16.98 4.46
N GLY A 10 11.10 17.39 3.27
CA GLY A 10 11.26 18.77 2.79
C GLY A 10 12.64 19.03 2.21
N GLY A 11 13.08 20.29 2.23
CA GLY A 11 14.33 20.74 1.61
C GLY A 11 14.15 21.15 0.14
N LYS A 12 15.26 21.22 -0.59
CA LYS A 12 15.27 21.61 -2.00
C LYS A 12 14.54 20.56 -2.84
N SER A 13 13.55 21.02 -3.61
CA SER A 13 12.88 20.17 -4.59
C SER A 13 13.85 19.82 -5.72
N ILE A 14 13.90 18.53 -6.06
CA ILE A 14 14.58 18.02 -7.26
C ILE A 14 13.89 18.50 -8.56
N PHE A 15 12.63 18.92 -8.50
CA PHE A 15 11.83 19.37 -9.64
C PHE A 15 11.74 20.90 -9.76
N LYS A 16 12.78 21.63 -9.33
CA LYS A 16 12.86 23.11 -9.38
C LYS A 16 11.73 23.86 -8.62
N GLY A 17 11.05 23.20 -7.69
CA GLY A 17 10.03 23.82 -6.82
C GLY A 17 10.63 24.68 -5.70
N LYS A 18 9.79 25.51 -5.08
CA LYS A 18 10.16 26.31 -3.90
C LYS A 18 10.66 25.39 -2.79
N GLU A 19 11.86 25.68 -2.27
CA GLU A 19 12.39 24.98 -1.10
C GLU A 19 11.48 25.18 0.11
N VAL A 20 11.18 24.07 0.78
CA VAL A 20 10.48 24.08 2.07
C VAL A 20 11.46 23.76 3.20
N PRO A 21 11.26 24.30 4.41
CA PRO A 21 12.09 23.92 5.56
C PRO A 21 12.08 22.39 5.76
N LEU A 22 13.20 21.85 6.23
CA LEU A 22 13.24 20.46 6.66
C LEU A 22 12.23 20.23 7.78
N GLN A 23 11.67 19.02 7.83
CA GLN A 23 10.83 18.57 8.91
C GLN A 23 11.30 17.19 9.32
N GLY A 24 11.60 17.04 10.61
CA GLY A 24 12.07 15.80 11.18
C GLY A 24 10.98 15.14 12.00
N ASP A 25 10.58 13.94 11.61
CA ASP A 25 9.56 13.16 12.32
C ASP A 25 10.25 12.05 13.12
N THR A 26 9.88 11.89 14.39
CA THR A 26 10.28 10.75 15.22
C THR A 26 9.05 9.93 15.55
N ILE A 27 9.06 8.65 15.19
CA ILE A 27 7.94 7.73 15.35
C ILE A 27 8.19 6.83 16.54
N TYR A 28 7.20 6.75 17.42
CA TYR A 28 7.19 5.88 18.59
C TYR A 28 6.04 4.88 18.50
N CYS A 29 6.24 3.67 19.03
CA CYS A 29 5.23 2.63 19.08
C CYS A 29 5.25 1.88 20.43
N GLU A 30 4.08 1.41 20.86
CA GLU A 30 3.94 0.61 22.09
C GLU A 30 4.08 -0.89 21.84
N CYS A 31 3.68 -1.37 20.67
CA CYS A 31 3.58 -2.79 20.37
C CYS A 31 4.06 -3.16 18.94
N PRO A 32 5.30 -2.82 18.55
CA PRO A 32 5.82 -3.12 17.21
C PRO A 32 5.78 -4.61 16.86
N ASP A 33 6.01 -5.50 17.84
CA ASP A 33 6.06 -6.96 17.62
C ASP A 33 4.70 -7.57 17.27
N LYS A 34 3.60 -6.90 17.66
CA LYS A 34 2.21 -7.24 17.33
C LYS A 34 1.71 -6.57 16.05
N CYS A 35 2.58 -5.91 15.28
CA CYS A 35 2.17 -5.17 14.08
C CYS A 35 2.68 -5.86 12.81
N SER A 36 1.77 -6.40 12.00
CA SER A 36 2.10 -7.03 10.72
C SER A 36 2.80 -6.06 9.75
N LEU A 37 2.37 -4.79 9.69
CA LEU A 37 3.04 -3.77 8.88
C LEU A 37 4.50 -3.55 9.32
N TYR A 38 4.76 -3.55 10.63
CA TYR A 38 6.11 -3.32 11.15
C TYR A 38 7.06 -4.45 10.74
N LYS A 39 6.58 -5.70 10.75
CA LYS A 39 7.34 -6.88 10.27
C LYS A 39 7.74 -6.75 8.80
N GLU A 40 6.96 -6.04 7.99
CA GLU A 40 7.25 -5.73 6.58
C GLU A 40 8.09 -4.45 6.39
N GLY A 41 8.58 -3.82 7.45
CA GLY A 41 9.28 -2.54 7.36
C GLY A 41 8.37 -1.38 6.96
N LYS A 42 7.09 -1.43 7.32
CA LYS A 42 6.08 -0.40 7.03
C LYS A 42 5.45 0.14 8.31
N CYS A 43 4.88 1.34 8.26
CA CYS A 43 4.20 1.94 9.41
C CYS A 43 3.14 2.97 9.03
N LEU A 44 1.97 2.90 9.68
CA LEU A 44 0.87 3.87 9.52
C LEU A 44 1.27 5.31 9.88
N CYS A 45 2.27 5.48 10.76
CA CYS A 45 2.74 6.79 11.20
C CYS A 45 3.69 7.48 10.19
N VAL A 46 4.11 6.81 9.12
CA VAL A 46 4.96 7.40 8.08
C VAL A 46 4.10 8.21 7.11
N ARG A 47 4.01 9.53 7.38
CA ARG A 47 3.40 10.57 6.52
C ARG A 47 2.05 10.20 5.91
N ARG A 48 1.18 9.59 6.71
CA ARG A 48 -0.16 9.19 6.29
C ARG A 48 -1.21 10.21 6.73
N LEU A 49 -2.14 10.53 5.84
CA LEU A 49 -3.20 11.51 6.09
C LEU A 49 -4.53 10.87 6.55
N GLY A 50 -4.71 9.57 6.38
CA GLY A 50 -6.01 8.89 6.55
C GLY A 50 -6.36 8.59 8.01
N ILE A 51 -5.52 7.81 8.70
CA ILE A 51 -5.79 7.32 10.06
C ILE A 51 -4.66 7.62 11.04
N LYS A 52 -5.03 7.93 12.29
CA LYS A 52 -4.09 7.92 13.42
C LYS A 52 -3.91 6.48 13.91
N CYS A 53 -2.68 5.99 13.91
CA CYS A 53 -2.37 4.67 14.45
C CYS A 53 -2.82 4.59 15.93
N PRO A 54 -3.54 3.54 16.36
CA PRO A 54 -3.97 3.40 17.75
C PRO A 54 -2.81 3.22 18.74
N ASN A 55 -1.67 2.65 18.28
CA ASN A 55 -0.52 2.31 19.13
C ASN A 55 0.73 3.15 18.85
N GLY A 56 0.63 4.11 17.92
CA GLY A 56 1.77 4.85 17.39
C GLY A 56 1.60 6.36 17.49
N THR A 57 2.69 7.05 17.78
CA THR A 57 2.73 8.51 17.86
C THR A 57 3.88 9.07 17.06
N VAL A 58 3.72 10.32 16.59
CA VAL A 58 4.73 11.04 15.83
C VAL A 58 5.01 12.36 16.50
N THR A 59 6.28 12.61 16.81
CA THR A 59 6.75 13.94 17.18
C THR A 59 7.39 14.59 15.97
N THR A 60 6.94 15.79 15.65
CA THR A 60 7.41 16.56 14.51
C THR A 60 8.24 17.74 14.99
N GLU A 61 9.49 17.84 14.53
CA GLU A 61 10.32 19.03 14.71
C GLU A 61 10.41 19.80 13.38
N LYS A 62 10.02 21.08 13.41
CA LYS A 62 10.21 21.98 12.27
C LYS A 62 11.67 22.43 12.23
N GLY A 63 12.34 22.12 11.13
CA GLY A 63 13.73 22.48 10.87
C GLY A 63 13.85 23.74 10.04
N TYR A 64 14.86 23.76 9.18
CA TYR A 64 15.32 24.96 8.47
C TYR A 64 15.43 24.74 6.96
N THR A 65 15.49 25.82 6.19
CA THR A 65 15.88 25.78 4.77
C THR A 65 17.41 25.74 4.64
N SER A 66 17.91 25.34 3.46
CA SER A 66 19.33 25.15 3.15
C SER A 66 20.21 26.38 3.39
N ARG A 67 19.62 27.58 3.41
CA ARG A 67 20.33 28.84 3.67
C ARG A 67 20.64 29.08 5.15
N ALA A 68 19.96 28.39 6.07
CA ALA A 68 20.15 28.60 7.50
C ALA A 68 21.42 27.90 8.01
N LYS A 69 22.18 28.57 8.88
CA LYS A 69 23.40 28.00 9.50
C LYS A 69 23.15 26.67 10.23
N LYS A 70 21.96 26.51 10.83
CA LYS A 70 21.57 25.31 11.57
C LYS A 70 21.08 24.14 10.69
N TYR A 71 20.97 24.35 9.37
CA TYR A 71 20.46 23.32 8.44
C TYR A 71 21.27 22.03 8.48
N GLY A 72 22.59 22.12 8.38
CA GLY A 72 23.48 20.95 8.35
C GLY A 72 23.39 20.12 9.63
N ALA A 73 23.46 20.78 10.80
CA ALA A 73 23.34 20.12 12.09
C ALA A 73 21.95 19.46 12.28
N PHE A 74 20.87 20.14 11.87
CA PHE A 74 19.53 19.58 11.92
C PHE A 74 19.40 18.35 11.02
N ARG A 75 19.87 18.42 9.77
CA ARG A 75 19.86 17.29 8.85
C ARG A 75 20.66 16.11 9.40
N GLN A 76 21.85 16.37 9.94
CA GLN A 76 22.73 15.32 10.45
C GLN A 76 22.11 14.60 11.65
N LYS A 77 21.47 15.33 12.58
CA LYS A 77 20.75 14.76 13.74
C LYS A 77 19.81 13.62 13.36
N TYR A 78 19.11 13.75 12.24
CA TYR A 78 18.12 12.76 11.79
C TYR A 78 18.78 11.63 10.97
N ILE A 79 19.72 11.95 10.09
CA ILE A 79 20.34 10.97 9.18
C ILE A 79 21.31 10.04 9.91
N SER A 80 21.95 10.51 10.98
CA SER A 80 22.84 9.67 11.81
C SER A 80 22.10 8.80 12.82
N ASP A 81 20.77 8.91 12.90
CA ASP A 81 19.97 8.06 13.78
C ASP A 81 19.96 6.62 13.26
N GLU A 82 20.20 5.64 14.13
CA GLU A 82 20.19 4.22 13.77
C GLU A 82 18.84 3.76 13.18
N THR A 83 17.77 4.50 13.46
CA THR A 83 16.42 4.22 12.96
C THR A 83 16.03 5.08 11.76
N TYR A 84 16.97 5.81 11.16
CA TYR A 84 16.71 6.68 10.02
C TYR A 84 16.13 5.91 8.82
N ALA A 85 14.97 6.37 8.35
CA ALA A 85 14.27 5.88 7.16
C ALA A 85 14.05 4.35 7.12
N ARG A 86 14.03 3.68 8.28
CA ARG A 86 13.85 2.21 8.36
C ARG A 86 12.47 1.74 7.92
N LEU A 87 11.46 2.60 8.02
CA LEU A 87 10.06 2.25 7.73
C LEU A 87 9.50 3.06 6.57
N LYS A 88 8.66 2.42 5.75
CA LYS A 88 7.94 3.03 4.63
C LYS A 88 6.44 3.19 4.93
N SER A 89 5.77 4.03 4.16
CA SER A 89 4.31 4.16 4.25
C SER A 89 3.61 2.96 3.57
N PRO A 90 2.59 2.34 4.19
CA PRO A 90 1.84 1.24 3.61
C PRO A 90 0.76 1.76 2.65
N LEU A 91 1.18 2.36 1.54
CA LEU A 91 0.26 3.01 0.57
C LEU A 91 -0.64 2.00 -0.15
N TYR A 92 -0.10 0.81 -0.43
CA TYR A 92 -0.76 -0.23 -1.21
C TYR A 92 -1.39 -1.34 -0.36
N ASN A 93 -1.05 -1.42 0.92
CA ASN A 93 -1.72 -2.36 1.81
C ASN A 93 -3.17 -1.97 2.02
N ARG A 94 -4.04 -2.97 2.18
CA ARG A 94 -5.48 -2.81 2.42
C ARG A 94 -5.96 -3.46 3.71
N PHE A 95 -5.19 -4.37 4.30
CA PHE A 95 -5.47 -5.05 5.55
C PHE A 95 -4.20 -5.24 6.37
N ALA A 96 -4.30 -5.12 7.69
CA ALA A 96 -3.21 -5.47 8.59
C ALA A 96 -3.70 -5.73 10.03
N VAL A 97 -2.93 -6.51 10.78
CA VAL A 97 -2.96 -6.50 12.24
C VAL A 97 -2.05 -5.38 12.76
N VAL A 98 -2.61 -4.50 13.60
CA VAL A 98 -1.93 -3.35 14.21
C VAL A 98 -2.17 -3.35 15.72
N GLY A 99 -1.29 -4.03 16.46
CA GLY A 99 -1.52 -4.30 17.88
C GLY A 99 -2.74 -5.19 18.04
N ASP A 100 -3.68 -4.80 18.90
CA ASP A 100 -4.92 -5.56 19.14
C ASP A 100 -6.08 -5.09 18.24
N ASN A 101 -5.77 -4.61 17.02
CA ASN A 101 -6.76 -4.11 16.04
C ASN A 101 -6.51 -4.72 14.65
N TYR A 102 -7.59 -4.94 13.90
CA TYR A 102 -7.54 -5.04 12.45
C TYR A 102 -7.65 -3.64 11.84
N TRP A 103 -6.73 -3.31 10.95
CA TRP A 103 -6.74 -2.09 10.16
C TRP A 103 -7.18 -2.39 8.73
N PHE A 104 -8.06 -1.54 8.19
CA PHE A 104 -8.55 -1.61 6.82
C PHE A 104 -8.24 -0.32 6.06
N SER A 105 -7.84 -0.45 4.79
CA SER A 105 -7.92 0.61 3.77
C SER A 105 -8.91 0.15 2.71
N THR A 106 -10.07 0.77 2.66
CA THR A 106 -11.20 0.38 1.79
C THR A 106 -11.43 1.37 0.66
N GLY A 107 -10.70 2.49 0.65
CA GLY A 107 -10.88 3.57 -0.31
C GLY A 107 -12.14 4.40 -0.03
N CYS A 108 -13.32 3.79 -0.06
CA CYS A 108 -14.62 4.47 -0.07
C CYS A 108 -15.60 4.04 1.04
N VAL A 109 -15.24 3.10 1.92
CA VAL A 109 -16.11 2.64 3.02
C VAL A 109 -15.48 2.99 4.37
N ARG A 110 -16.23 3.57 5.30
CA ARG A 110 -15.75 3.74 6.68
C ARG A 110 -16.57 2.92 7.65
N ALA A 111 -15.93 2.53 8.74
CA ALA A 111 -16.56 1.94 9.90
C ALA A 111 -16.19 2.71 11.17
N ARG A 112 -17.12 2.81 12.10
CA ARG A 112 -16.87 3.28 13.47
C ARG A 112 -17.81 2.57 14.43
N LYS A 113 -17.43 2.52 15.70
CA LYS A 113 -18.32 2.07 16.77
C LYS A 113 -19.57 2.95 16.82
N ALA A 114 -20.72 2.31 16.95
CA ALA A 114 -22.00 2.99 17.08
C ALA A 114 -22.02 3.83 18.35
N LYS A 115 -22.75 4.94 18.28
CA LYS A 115 -23.06 5.86 19.38
C LYS A 115 -24.54 5.74 19.71
N GLU A 116 -24.94 6.27 20.87
CA GLU A 116 -26.33 6.19 21.35
C GLU A 116 -27.35 6.85 20.41
N ASP A 117 -26.92 7.84 19.62
CA ASP A 117 -27.74 8.59 18.67
C ASP A 117 -27.82 7.94 17.28
N ASP A 118 -27.08 6.86 17.02
CA ASP A 118 -27.13 6.17 15.73
C ASP A 118 -28.42 5.37 15.57
N SER A 119 -28.96 5.38 14.35
CA SER A 119 -30.15 4.60 14.00
C SER A 119 -29.84 3.10 14.12
N PRO A 120 -30.61 2.31 14.91
CA PRO A 120 -30.40 0.88 15.04
C PRO A 120 -30.45 0.11 13.70
N ARG A 121 -31.13 0.67 12.68
CA ARG A 121 -31.22 0.09 11.34
C ARG A 121 -29.91 0.16 10.55
N GLU A 122 -28.98 1.01 10.98
CA GLU A 122 -27.69 1.24 10.32
C GLU A 122 -26.53 0.56 11.07
N VAL A 123 -26.84 -0.09 12.21
CA VAL A 123 -25.85 -0.73 13.07
C VAL A 123 -25.74 -2.22 12.75
N VAL A 124 -24.53 -2.67 12.44
CA VAL A 124 -24.18 -4.09 12.34
C VAL A 124 -23.15 -4.42 13.41
N SER A 125 -23.47 -5.35 14.31
CA SER A 125 -22.57 -5.77 15.40
C SER A 125 -21.99 -4.61 16.23
N GLY A 126 -22.77 -3.55 16.46
CA GLY A 126 -22.32 -2.38 17.21
C GLY A 126 -21.48 -1.38 16.41
N TYR A 127 -21.44 -1.49 15.08
CA TYR A 127 -20.72 -0.58 14.18
C TYR A 127 -21.65 0.03 13.13
N VAL A 128 -21.34 1.27 12.74
CA VAL A 128 -21.99 1.97 11.62
C VAL A 128 -21.04 1.99 10.44
N LEU A 129 -21.57 1.67 9.26
CA LEU A 129 -20.84 1.68 7.98
C LEU A 129 -21.41 2.76 7.05
N TRP A 130 -20.53 3.54 6.41
CA TRP A 130 -20.97 4.57 5.47
C TRP A 130 -20.00 4.78 4.31
N SER A 131 -20.52 5.33 3.22
CA SER A 131 -19.70 5.74 2.07
C SER A 131 -18.94 7.02 2.39
N ASN A 132 -17.69 7.11 1.95
CA ASN A 132 -16.86 8.30 2.13
C ASN A 132 -16.12 8.65 0.85
N ILE A 133 -15.84 9.94 0.67
CA ILE A 133 -15.40 10.55 -0.60
C ILE A 133 -13.87 10.47 -0.77
N VAL A 134 -13.14 10.31 0.33
CA VAL A 134 -11.67 10.32 0.39
C VAL A 134 -11.18 8.97 0.94
N THR A 135 -9.91 8.64 0.71
CA THR A 135 -9.22 7.44 1.24
C THR A 135 -9.72 7.08 2.64
N SER A 136 -10.42 5.96 2.71
CA SER A 136 -11.13 5.52 3.90
C SER A 136 -10.33 4.45 4.60
N GLU A 137 -9.91 4.76 5.81
CA GLU A 137 -9.09 3.92 6.65
C GLU A 137 -9.68 3.91 8.05
N PHE A 138 -9.75 2.73 8.66
CA PHE A 138 -10.27 2.57 10.00
C PHE A 138 -9.64 1.36 10.68
N CYS A 139 -9.73 1.34 12.02
CA CYS A 139 -9.33 0.20 12.84
C CYS A 139 -10.56 -0.34 13.56
N ILE A 140 -10.64 -1.66 13.67
CA ILE A 140 -11.63 -2.36 14.49
C ILE A 140 -10.83 -3.19 15.51
N PRO A 141 -11.07 -3.04 16.83
CA PRO A 141 -10.48 -3.92 17.83
C PRO A 141 -10.75 -5.38 17.50
N ILE A 142 -9.75 -6.24 17.64
CA ILE A 142 -9.88 -7.67 17.33
C ILE A 142 -11.04 -8.29 18.14
N VAL A 143 -11.20 -7.86 19.40
CA VAL A 143 -12.27 -8.30 20.30
C VAL A 143 -13.68 -7.94 19.83
N ASP A 144 -13.81 -6.91 18.98
CA ASP A 144 -15.10 -6.48 18.42
C ASP A 144 -15.37 -7.14 17.05
N MET A 145 -14.34 -7.73 16.42
CA MET A 145 -14.46 -8.31 15.09
C MET A 145 -15.17 -9.66 15.13
N ASN A 146 -16.20 -9.81 14.30
CA ASN A 146 -16.86 -11.07 14.03
C ASN A 146 -17.23 -11.17 12.54
N ILE A 147 -17.60 -12.37 12.09
CA ILE A 147 -17.83 -12.63 10.67
C ILE A 147 -19.04 -11.87 10.09
N GLN A 148 -20.04 -11.49 10.91
CA GLN A 148 -21.15 -10.67 10.43
C GLN A 148 -20.68 -9.24 10.13
N LEU A 149 -19.88 -8.66 11.03
CA LEU A 149 -19.29 -7.32 10.83
C LEU A 149 -18.32 -7.32 9.64
N LEU A 150 -17.44 -8.33 9.56
CA LEU A 150 -16.51 -8.46 8.44
C LEU A 150 -17.25 -8.57 7.11
N ASN A 151 -18.27 -9.43 7.03
CA ASN A 151 -19.08 -9.55 5.83
C ASN A 151 -19.78 -8.22 5.48
N ALA A 152 -20.36 -7.52 6.47
CA ALA A 152 -21.03 -6.24 6.23
C ALA A 152 -20.07 -5.17 5.68
N ILE A 153 -18.80 -5.18 6.10
CA ILE A 153 -17.76 -4.32 5.52
C ILE A 153 -17.53 -4.74 4.06
N LEU A 154 -17.17 -6.00 3.81
CA LEU A 154 -16.74 -6.46 2.49
C LEU A 154 -17.87 -6.45 1.43
N SER A 155 -19.11 -6.64 1.86
CA SER A 155 -20.29 -6.64 0.99
C SER A 155 -21.00 -5.28 0.93
N TYR A 156 -20.43 -4.23 1.54
CA TYR A 156 -21.01 -2.90 1.51
C TYR A 156 -21.16 -2.40 0.06
N SER A 157 -22.25 -1.70 -0.26
CA SER A 157 -22.52 -1.12 -1.57
C SER A 157 -22.29 0.40 -1.51
N PRO A 158 -21.05 0.88 -1.67
CA PRO A 158 -20.74 2.29 -1.52
C PRO A 158 -21.27 3.12 -2.68
N ARG A 159 -21.67 4.36 -2.38
CA ARG A 159 -22.12 5.35 -3.37
C ARG A 159 -21.36 6.65 -3.20
N ASN A 160 -21.12 7.36 -4.30
CA ASN A 160 -20.54 8.70 -4.24
C ASN A 160 -21.61 9.76 -3.83
N ILE A 161 -21.20 11.02 -3.77
CA ILE A 161 -22.11 12.14 -3.41
C ILE A 161 -23.27 12.35 -4.38
N PHE A 162 -23.18 11.81 -5.60
CA PHE A 162 -24.23 11.86 -6.62
C PHE A 162 -25.12 10.61 -6.60
N GLY A 163 -24.90 9.69 -5.66
CA GLY A 163 -25.64 8.43 -5.56
C GLY A 163 -25.20 7.35 -6.54
N GLU A 164 -24.13 7.58 -7.31
CA GLU A 164 -23.59 6.60 -8.26
C GLU A 164 -22.87 5.48 -7.52
N SER A 165 -23.02 4.24 -8.01
CA SER A 165 -22.40 3.06 -7.41
C SER A 165 -20.87 3.09 -7.54
N LEU A 166 -20.18 2.80 -6.45
CA LEU A 166 -18.73 2.61 -6.39
C LEU A 166 -18.34 1.13 -6.29
N GLU A 167 -19.27 0.19 -6.50
CA GLU A 167 -19.06 -1.25 -6.29
C GLU A 167 -17.87 -1.81 -7.07
N LYS A 168 -17.71 -1.43 -8.36
CA LYS A 168 -16.59 -1.90 -9.18
C LYS A 168 -15.25 -1.49 -8.56
N TYR A 169 -15.15 -0.23 -8.14
CA TYR A 169 -13.95 0.29 -7.49
C TYR A 169 -13.72 -0.37 -6.14
N TYR A 170 -14.79 -0.53 -5.35
CA TYR A 170 -14.70 -1.15 -4.03
C TYR A 170 -14.30 -2.62 -4.09
N LEU A 171 -14.76 -3.35 -5.11
CA LEU A 171 -14.39 -4.75 -5.31
C LEU A 171 -12.87 -4.95 -5.45
N GLU A 172 -12.16 -4.02 -6.09
CA GLU A 172 -10.70 -4.06 -6.18
C GLU A 172 -10.05 -4.00 -4.78
N TYR A 173 -10.59 -3.17 -3.88
CA TYR A 173 -10.14 -3.10 -2.50
C TYR A 173 -10.49 -4.37 -1.73
N VAL A 174 -11.70 -4.90 -1.90
CA VAL A 174 -12.13 -6.13 -1.23
C VAL A 174 -11.25 -7.32 -1.63
N ALA A 175 -10.92 -7.45 -2.91
CA ALA A 175 -10.00 -8.49 -3.38
C ALA A 175 -8.61 -8.37 -2.74
N ASP A 176 -8.03 -7.16 -2.71
CA ASP A 176 -6.74 -6.91 -2.05
C ASP A 176 -6.81 -7.19 -0.52
N ILE A 177 -7.91 -6.81 0.15
CA ILE A 177 -8.16 -7.10 1.57
C ILE A 177 -8.18 -8.61 1.82
N LEU A 178 -8.95 -9.36 1.03
CA LEU A 178 -9.09 -10.81 1.19
C LEU A 178 -7.76 -11.52 1.00
N LYS A 179 -6.97 -11.12 0.00
CA LYS A 179 -5.63 -11.68 -0.23
C LYS A 179 -4.70 -11.41 0.94
N GLU A 180 -4.64 -10.17 1.42
CA GLU A 180 -3.77 -9.82 2.56
C GLU A 180 -4.24 -10.49 3.86
N MET A 181 -5.56 -10.60 4.07
CA MET A 181 -6.13 -11.28 5.23
C MET A 181 -5.82 -12.78 5.22
N GLN A 182 -5.82 -13.44 4.07
CA GLN A 182 -5.43 -14.84 3.97
C GLN A 182 -4.00 -15.08 4.47
N GLU A 183 -3.08 -14.12 4.28
CA GLU A 183 -1.71 -14.23 4.77
C GLU A 183 -1.56 -13.77 6.23
N ILE A 184 -2.24 -12.69 6.62
CA ILE A 184 -2.05 -12.01 7.90
C ILE A 184 -2.93 -12.58 9.02
N ALA A 185 -4.15 -13.01 8.69
CA ALA A 185 -5.15 -13.54 9.61
C ALA A 185 -5.89 -14.74 8.98
N PRO A 186 -5.19 -15.85 8.71
CA PRO A 186 -5.74 -16.99 7.97
C PRO A 186 -6.96 -17.62 8.64
N GLU A 187 -7.01 -17.64 9.98
CA GLU A 187 -8.15 -18.17 10.74
C GLU A 187 -9.43 -17.33 10.49
N LEU A 188 -9.31 -16.00 10.49
CA LEU A 188 -10.42 -15.09 10.19
C LEU A 188 -10.92 -15.26 8.75
N TYR A 189 -9.99 -15.42 7.80
CA TYR A 189 -10.33 -15.72 6.40
C TYR A 189 -11.03 -17.06 6.26
N GLN A 190 -10.54 -18.10 6.94
CA GLN A 190 -11.17 -19.41 6.93
C GLN A 190 -12.61 -19.35 7.45
N GLU A 191 -12.83 -18.76 8.62
CA GLU A 191 -14.17 -18.64 9.22
C GLU A 191 -15.11 -17.80 8.33
N LEU A 192 -14.61 -16.73 7.71
CA LEU A 192 -15.37 -15.95 6.73
C LEU A 192 -15.83 -16.81 5.55
N THR A 193 -14.91 -17.57 4.95
CA THR A 193 -15.19 -18.32 3.72
C THR A 193 -15.88 -19.65 3.94
N GLU A 194 -15.92 -20.16 5.17
CA GLU A 194 -16.80 -21.25 5.57
C GLU A 194 -18.25 -20.78 5.66
N LYS A 195 -18.47 -19.58 6.21
CA LYS A 195 -19.82 -18.99 6.35
C LYS A 195 -20.35 -18.35 5.06
N TYR A 196 -19.45 -17.75 4.27
CA TYR A 196 -19.73 -17.05 3.02
C TYR A 196 -18.78 -17.56 1.91
N PRO A 197 -19.07 -18.73 1.31
CA PRO A 197 -18.19 -19.37 0.32
C PRO A 197 -17.95 -18.55 -0.95
N GLU A 198 -18.80 -17.56 -1.26
CA GLU A 198 -18.67 -16.67 -2.42
C GLU A 198 -17.33 -15.91 -2.45
N TYR A 199 -16.71 -15.66 -1.29
CA TYR A 199 -15.40 -15.01 -1.17
C TYR A 199 -14.23 -15.86 -1.72
N LYS A 200 -14.48 -17.13 -2.08
CA LYS A 200 -13.52 -17.99 -2.80
C LYS A 200 -13.62 -17.88 -4.32
N SER A 201 -14.61 -17.14 -4.84
CA SER A 201 -14.81 -17.00 -6.28
C SER A 201 -13.74 -16.14 -6.96
N GLU A 202 -13.55 -16.34 -8.27
CA GLU A 202 -12.57 -15.60 -9.07
C GLU A 202 -12.78 -14.08 -9.06
N LYS A 203 -14.00 -13.64 -8.76
CA LYS A 203 -14.36 -12.22 -8.59
C LYS A 203 -13.51 -11.52 -7.52
N TYR A 204 -13.03 -12.26 -6.52
CA TYR A 204 -12.25 -11.74 -5.40
C TYR A 204 -10.74 -11.96 -5.55
N ILE A 205 -10.29 -12.39 -6.72
CA ILE A 205 -8.86 -12.43 -7.04
C ILE A 205 -8.41 -11.02 -7.45
N PRO A 206 -7.36 -10.46 -6.83
CA PRO A 206 -6.86 -9.13 -7.17
C PRO A 206 -6.51 -8.97 -8.64
N ASN A 207 -6.87 -7.82 -9.19
CA ASN A 207 -6.47 -7.40 -10.52
C ASN A 207 -5.41 -6.29 -10.43
N TYR A 208 -4.22 -6.59 -10.96
CA TYR A 208 -3.07 -5.71 -10.97
C TYR A 208 -2.84 -5.02 -12.30
N VAL A 209 -3.60 -5.36 -13.34
CA VAL A 209 -3.48 -4.75 -14.67
C VAL A 209 -3.61 -3.23 -14.59
N GLY A 210 -2.70 -2.51 -15.23
CA GLY A 210 -2.61 -1.05 -15.20
C GLY A 210 -1.79 -0.47 -14.03
N ARG A 211 -1.41 -1.28 -13.03
CA ARG A 211 -0.51 -0.83 -11.94
C ARG A 211 0.94 -0.84 -12.41
N TYR A 212 1.76 0.04 -11.86
CA TYR A 212 3.20 0.05 -12.11
C TYR A 212 3.95 -0.70 -11.01
N ALA A 213 4.89 -1.56 -11.40
CA ALA A 213 5.75 -2.30 -10.50
C ALA A 213 7.22 -2.22 -10.91
N TYR A 214 8.13 -2.38 -9.95
CA TYR A 214 9.56 -2.48 -10.23
C TYR A 214 9.81 -3.75 -11.02
N THR A 215 10.28 -3.62 -12.26
CA THR A 215 10.30 -4.70 -13.25
C THR A 215 11.10 -5.91 -12.76
N ARG A 216 12.20 -5.69 -12.02
CA ARG A 216 13.05 -6.74 -11.45
C ARG A 216 12.37 -7.60 -10.37
N THR A 217 11.22 -7.17 -9.87
CA THR A 217 10.46 -7.84 -8.79
C THR A 217 9.27 -8.64 -9.29
N LEU A 218 9.02 -8.60 -10.61
CA LEU A 218 7.98 -9.42 -11.23
C LEU A 218 8.37 -10.90 -11.23
N ARG A 219 7.39 -11.75 -11.56
CA ARG A 219 7.59 -13.19 -11.68
C ARG A 219 8.67 -13.49 -12.72
N ASP A 220 9.68 -14.26 -12.33
CA ASP A 220 10.67 -14.76 -13.26
C ASP A 220 10.02 -15.63 -14.35
N GLY A 221 10.47 -15.46 -15.59
CA GLY A 221 9.90 -16.08 -16.79
C GLY A 221 8.67 -15.37 -17.36
N CYS A 222 8.21 -14.25 -16.78
CA CYS A 222 7.03 -13.56 -17.31
C CYS A 222 7.33 -12.80 -18.62
N THR A 223 6.31 -12.71 -19.47
CA THR A 223 6.36 -11.94 -20.71
C THR A 223 6.25 -10.45 -20.43
N ILE A 224 7.12 -9.67 -21.05
CA ILE A 224 7.21 -8.21 -20.92
C ILE A 224 6.99 -7.57 -22.29
N HIS A 225 6.09 -6.59 -22.33
CA HIS A 225 5.78 -5.82 -23.53
C HIS A 225 6.29 -4.39 -23.39
N ASP A 226 6.93 -3.85 -24.43
CA ASP A 226 7.20 -2.41 -24.49
C ASP A 226 6.13 -1.67 -25.33
N GLY A 227 6.16 -0.34 -25.27
CA GLY A 227 5.24 0.51 -26.04
C GLY A 227 5.50 0.54 -27.55
N ARG A 228 6.50 -0.21 -28.06
CA ARG A 228 6.85 -0.32 -29.48
C ARG A 228 6.50 -1.70 -30.05
N GLY A 229 5.84 -2.56 -29.25
CA GLY A 229 5.46 -3.91 -29.66
C GLY A 229 6.58 -4.94 -29.55
N ASN A 230 7.69 -4.61 -28.88
CA ASN A 230 8.70 -5.60 -28.53
C ASN A 230 8.18 -6.49 -27.41
N VAL A 231 8.52 -7.77 -27.50
CA VAL A 231 8.16 -8.79 -26.52
C VAL A 231 9.44 -9.43 -26.01
N GLY A 232 9.65 -9.41 -24.70
CA GLY A 232 10.76 -10.05 -24.05
C GLY A 232 10.31 -10.93 -22.88
N VAL A 233 11.23 -11.72 -22.36
CA VAL A 233 11.04 -12.55 -21.16
C VAL A 233 11.91 -11.99 -20.04
N LEU A 234 11.31 -11.70 -18.89
CA LEU A 234 12.07 -11.36 -17.69
C LEU A 234 12.70 -12.64 -17.15
N LYS A 235 14.03 -12.66 -17.02
CA LYS A 235 14.75 -13.76 -16.39
C LYS A 235 15.97 -13.24 -15.65
N ASP A 236 16.18 -13.69 -14.41
CA ASP A 236 17.33 -13.32 -13.58
C ASP A 236 17.53 -11.79 -13.44
N GLY A 237 16.42 -11.05 -13.41
CA GLY A 237 16.42 -9.58 -13.32
C GLY A 237 16.81 -8.83 -14.60
N LYS A 238 16.86 -9.53 -15.74
CA LYS A 238 17.13 -8.98 -17.08
C LYS A 238 16.00 -9.30 -18.04
N ILE A 239 15.84 -8.52 -19.10
CA ILE A 239 14.87 -8.83 -20.16
C ILE A 239 15.62 -9.39 -21.36
N TYR A 240 15.24 -10.59 -21.78
CA TYR A 240 15.73 -11.24 -23.00
C TYR A 240 14.71 -11.01 -24.11
N CYS A 241 15.12 -10.41 -25.22
CA CYS A 241 14.25 -10.13 -26.36
C CYS A 241 14.95 -10.56 -27.65
N ASP A 242 14.46 -11.62 -28.29
CA ASP A 242 15.14 -12.22 -29.45
C ASP A 242 14.95 -11.43 -30.74
N ASN A 243 13.86 -10.65 -30.85
CA ASN A 243 13.48 -9.90 -32.03
C ASN A 243 13.21 -8.43 -31.69
N PHE A 244 14.20 -7.77 -31.10
CA PHE A 244 14.09 -6.38 -30.69
C PHE A 244 14.07 -5.45 -31.89
N LYS A 245 12.99 -4.67 -32.00
CA LYS A 245 12.75 -3.64 -33.00
C LYS A 245 13.04 -2.28 -32.38
N GLY A 246 14.20 -1.73 -32.73
CA GLY A 246 14.69 -0.46 -32.22
C GLY A 246 15.83 0.08 -33.08
N ILE A 247 16.73 0.86 -32.49
CA ILE A 247 17.94 1.29 -33.19
C ILE A 247 18.92 0.11 -33.16
N VAL A 248 18.95 -0.65 -34.24
CA VAL A 248 19.88 -1.75 -34.44
C VAL A 248 21.09 -1.23 -35.22
N PRO A 249 22.33 -1.32 -34.69
CA PRO A 249 23.53 -0.85 -35.37
C PRO A 249 23.78 -1.55 -36.72
N PHE A 250 24.63 -0.94 -37.56
CA PHE A 250 25.09 -1.49 -38.84
C PHE A 250 23.99 -1.81 -39.87
N GLY A 251 22.82 -1.16 -39.76
CA GLY A 251 21.72 -1.35 -40.69
C GLY A 251 20.94 -2.66 -40.50
N GLY A 252 21.06 -3.30 -39.32
CA GLY A 252 20.25 -4.48 -39.00
C GLY A 252 18.76 -4.14 -38.87
N GLU A 253 17.89 -5.10 -39.22
CA GLU A 253 16.43 -4.94 -39.12
C GLU A 253 15.91 -5.27 -37.71
N SER A 254 16.50 -6.26 -37.05
CA SER A 254 16.25 -6.63 -35.67
C SER A 254 17.50 -7.24 -35.03
N ALA A 255 17.50 -7.34 -33.70
CA ALA A 255 18.57 -7.98 -32.96
C ALA A 255 18.02 -8.73 -31.73
N SER A 256 18.73 -9.78 -31.33
CA SER A 256 18.55 -10.37 -30.01
C SER A 256 19.31 -9.54 -28.99
N VAL A 257 18.62 -9.05 -27.96
CA VAL A 257 19.18 -8.16 -26.94
C VAL A 257 18.92 -8.70 -25.54
N VAL A 258 19.84 -8.40 -24.63
CA VAL A 258 19.67 -8.57 -23.20
C VAL A 258 19.67 -7.17 -22.57
N ILE A 259 18.56 -6.81 -21.94
CA ILE A 259 18.37 -5.50 -21.33
C ILE A 259 18.61 -5.62 -19.83
N GLU A 260 19.66 -4.96 -19.36
CA GLU A 260 19.93 -4.78 -17.93
C GLU A 260 18.94 -3.76 -17.35
N LEU A 261 18.26 -4.15 -16.28
CA LEU A 261 17.29 -3.29 -15.60
C LEU A 261 17.95 -2.52 -14.46
N GLY A 262 17.72 -1.22 -14.38
CA GLY A 262 18.09 -0.43 -13.21
C GLY A 262 17.22 -0.79 -12.00
N GLU A 263 17.68 -0.44 -10.79
CA GLU A 263 16.91 -0.66 -9.55
C GLU A 263 15.55 0.07 -9.56
N THR A 264 15.46 1.19 -10.28
CA THR A 264 14.25 2.00 -10.41
C THR A 264 13.47 1.76 -11.70
N SER A 265 13.85 0.74 -12.50
CA SER A 265 13.11 0.40 -13.71
C SER A 265 11.73 -0.13 -13.33
N THR A 266 10.69 0.47 -13.91
CA THR A 266 9.29 0.10 -13.66
C THR A 266 8.55 -0.17 -14.94
N ILE A 267 7.55 -1.05 -14.88
CA ILE A 267 6.65 -1.34 -15.98
C ILE A 267 5.20 -1.43 -15.51
N GLU A 268 4.28 -1.13 -16.42
CA GLU A 268 2.85 -1.37 -16.23
C GLU A 268 2.54 -2.86 -16.34
N ILE A 269 1.77 -3.40 -15.40
CA ILE A 269 1.28 -4.77 -15.45
C ILE A 269 0.21 -4.87 -16.54
N THR A 270 0.39 -5.80 -17.46
CA THR A 270 -0.56 -6.10 -18.54
C THR A 270 -1.30 -7.41 -18.30
N ASP A 271 -0.75 -8.28 -17.45
CA ASP A 271 -1.32 -9.59 -17.11
C ASP A 271 -1.03 -9.94 -15.64
N ASN A 272 -2.04 -10.43 -14.91
CA ASN A 272 -1.90 -10.77 -13.48
C ASN A 272 -0.85 -11.87 -13.21
N SER A 273 -0.57 -12.74 -14.17
CA SER A 273 0.47 -13.76 -14.06
C SER A 273 1.88 -13.18 -13.93
N GLN A 274 2.09 -11.92 -14.36
CA GLN A 274 3.36 -11.21 -14.16
C GLN A 274 3.67 -10.96 -12.68
N VAL A 275 2.66 -10.97 -11.81
CA VAL A 275 2.80 -10.66 -10.38
C VAL A 275 3.10 -11.92 -9.57
N CYS A 276 4.01 -11.79 -8.61
CA CYS A 276 4.36 -12.81 -7.63
C CYS A 276 4.37 -12.21 -6.21
N LYS A 277 4.61 -13.05 -5.18
CA LYS A 277 4.66 -12.58 -3.78
C LYS A 277 5.75 -11.53 -3.53
N GLY A 278 6.86 -11.60 -4.27
CA GLY A 278 7.97 -10.66 -4.15
C GLY A 278 7.78 -9.35 -4.93
N THR A 279 6.68 -9.17 -5.65
CA THR A 279 6.46 -7.98 -6.48
C THR A 279 6.27 -6.73 -5.66
N ILE A 280 7.05 -5.69 -5.99
CA ILE A 280 7.01 -4.38 -5.36
C ILE A 280 6.36 -3.40 -6.34
N PHE A 281 5.23 -2.83 -5.96
CA PHE A 281 4.54 -1.78 -6.72
C PHE A 281 5.21 -0.41 -6.49
N LYS A 282 5.22 0.44 -7.52
CA LYS A 282 5.81 1.79 -7.49
C LYS A 282 4.95 2.75 -6.69
#